data_AF-A0A498K7K0-F1
#
_entry.id   AF-A0A498K7K0-F1
#
_cell.length_a   1.000
_cell.length_b   1.000
_cell.length_c   1.000
_cell.angle_alpha   90.00
_cell.angle_beta   90.00
_cell.angle_gamma   90.00
#
_symmetry.space_group_name_H-M   'P 1'
#
loop_
_entity.id
_entity.type
_entity.pdbx_description
1 polymer ?
#
loop_
_entity_poly.entity_id
_entity_poly.type
_entity_poly.pdbx_seq_one_letter_code
_entity_poly.pdbx_strand_id
1 'polypeptide(L)'
;MLGLGNENIGWGLGGSKVVFLLGILGRLMVQVRKLYCVSKAVVLPINVEDAARSDVEIEKALQAGETLVRVNQDTHLNNRVLDLRTPANQGIFRIQNQVGNIFRQFLISEGFFEIHSPKLIAGSSEGGATVFRLNYKGQDAYLA
;
A
#
# COMPACT_ATOMS: atom_id res chain seq x y z
N MET A 1 26.03 0.07 -30.51
CA MET A 1 25.74 1.30 -31.28
C MET A 1 24.77 0.93 -32.39
N LEU A 2 23.46 0.98 -32.09
CA LEU A 2 22.38 0.85 -33.07
C LEU A 2 21.29 1.84 -32.64
N GLY A 3 20.71 2.51 -33.64
CA GLY A 3 20.15 3.86 -33.57
C GLY A 3 19.05 4.11 -32.55
N LEU A 4 19.12 5.28 -31.93
CA LEU A 4 17.97 5.98 -31.35
C LEU A 4 17.07 6.41 -32.52
N GLY A 5 16.10 5.57 -32.86
CA GLY A 5 15.01 5.89 -33.78
C GLY A 5 13.90 6.59 -33.01
N ASN A 6 13.78 7.90 -33.20
CA ASN A 6 12.71 8.74 -32.68
C ASN A 6 11.44 8.49 -33.50
N GLU A 7 10.74 7.40 -33.21
CA GLU A 7 9.43 7.11 -33.79
C GLU A 7 8.38 7.06 -32.68
N ASN A 8 7.47 8.02 -32.74
CA ASN A 8 6.22 8.07 -31.99
C ASN A 8 5.41 6.81 -32.30
N ILE A 9 5.65 5.71 -31.58
CA ILE A 9 4.72 4.59 -31.56
C ILE A 9 3.61 4.94 -30.59
N GLY A 10 2.68 5.77 -31.09
CA GLY A 10 1.42 6.06 -30.43
C GLY A 10 0.58 4.80 -30.35
N TRP A 11 0.84 3.95 -29.35
CA TRP A 11 -0.15 2.99 -28.89
C TRP A 11 -1.19 3.77 -28.10
N GLY A 12 -2.19 4.27 -28.81
CA GLY A 12 -3.40 4.83 -28.23
C GLY A 12 -4.14 3.78 -27.40
N LEU A 13 -3.67 3.54 -26.18
CA LEU A 13 -4.48 2.99 -25.10
C LEU A 13 -5.17 4.19 -24.46
N GLY A 14 -6.32 4.56 -25.02
CA GLY A 14 -7.20 5.55 -24.40
C GLY A 14 -7.52 5.16 -22.96
N GLY A 15 -7.10 6.01 -22.02
CA GLY A 15 -7.66 6.14 -20.68
C GLY A 15 -7.64 4.94 -19.73
N SER A 16 -7.05 3.80 -20.08
CA SER A 16 -6.99 2.63 -19.19
C SER A 16 -5.58 2.07 -19.19
N LYS A 17 -4.82 2.37 -18.12
CA LYS A 17 -3.52 1.76 -17.85
C LYS A 17 -3.69 0.24 -17.71
N VAL A 18 -3.62 -0.48 -18.83
CA VAL A 18 -3.29 -1.91 -18.82
C VAL A 18 -1.78 -1.97 -18.67
N VAL A 19 -1.31 -2.45 -17.52
CA VAL A 19 0.11 -2.58 -17.22
C VAL A 19 0.71 -3.61 -18.18
N PHE A 20 1.44 -3.12 -19.18
CA PHE A 20 2.40 -3.94 -19.90
C PHE A 20 3.69 -3.99 -19.09
N LEU A 21 4.02 -5.17 -18.56
CA LEU A 21 5.40 -5.50 -18.20
C LEU A 21 6.09 -6.01 -19.46
N LEU A 22 6.53 -5.09 -20.34
CA LEU A 22 7.84 -5.29 -20.96
C LEU A 22 8.88 -4.77 -19.95
N GLY A 23 8.94 -5.43 -18.80
CA GLY A 23 9.88 -5.10 -17.74
C GLY A 23 11.17 -5.84 -17.99
N ILE A 24 12.28 -5.10 -18.01
CA ILE A 24 13.59 -5.69 -17.77
C ILE A 24 13.60 -6.14 -16.31
N LEU A 25 13.48 -7.44 -16.06
CA LEU A 25 13.63 -8.01 -14.73
C LEU A 25 15.14 -8.21 -14.50
N GLY A 26 15.84 -7.11 -14.29
CA GLY A 26 17.30 -7.06 -14.20
C GLY A 26 18.00 -7.43 -15.52
N ARG A 27 18.26 -8.72 -15.76
CA ARG A 27 18.98 -9.23 -16.94
C ARG A 27 18.12 -10.02 -17.93
N LEU A 28 16.85 -10.27 -17.61
CA LEU A 28 15.95 -11.05 -18.45
C LEU A 28 14.78 -10.21 -18.96
N MET A 29 14.39 -10.45 -20.20
CA MET A 29 13.21 -9.84 -20.84
C MET A 29 12.19 -10.93 -21.15
N VAL A 30 10.91 -10.64 -20.91
CA VAL A 30 9.82 -11.57 -21.21
C VAL A 30 9.34 -11.33 -22.64
N GLN A 31 9.45 -12.35 -23.50
CA GLN A 31 8.86 -12.35 -24.83
C GLN A 31 7.40 -12.83 -24.77
N VAL A 32 6.44 -11.93 -24.97
CA VAL A 32 5.01 -12.23 -24.88
C VAL A 32 4.52 -12.90 -26.17
N ARG A 33 3.86 -14.06 -26.06
CA ARG A 33 3.22 -14.77 -27.19
C ARG A 33 1.72 -14.55 -27.29
N LYS A 34 1.04 -14.49 -26.14
CA LYS A 34 -0.39 -14.24 -26.00
C LYS A 34 -0.63 -13.42 -24.74
N LEU A 35 -1.59 -12.50 -24.76
CA LEU A 35 -1.94 -11.66 -23.63
C LEU A 35 -3.46 -11.65 -23.46
N TYR A 36 -3.91 -11.84 -22.23
CA TYR A 36 -5.33 -11.83 -21.87
C TYR A 36 -5.55 -10.90 -20.68
N CYS A 37 -6.60 -10.08 -20.73
CA CYS A 37 -7.00 -9.24 -19.61
C CYS A 37 -7.92 -10.05 -18.68
N VAL A 38 -7.45 -10.36 -17.47
CA VAL A 38 -8.25 -11.08 -16.45
C VAL A 38 -9.21 -10.12 -15.74
N SER A 39 -8.73 -8.91 -15.42
CA SER A 39 -9.54 -7.87 -14.80
C SER A 39 -9.04 -6.51 -15.29
N LYS A 40 -9.96 -5.73 -15.86
CA LYS A 40 -9.66 -4.39 -16.36
C LYS A 40 -9.93 -3.36 -15.26
N ALA A 41 -8.93 -2.53 -14.97
CA ALA A 41 -9.09 -1.43 -14.03
C ALA A 41 -9.94 -0.29 -14.65
N VAL A 42 -10.73 0.37 -13.80
CA VAL A 42 -11.32 1.68 -14.10
C VAL A 42 -10.24 2.77 -14.02
N VAL A 43 -10.62 4.01 -14.35
CA VAL A 43 -9.75 5.17 -14.10
C VAL A 43 -9.45 5.25 -12.60
N LEU A 44 -8.17 5.23 -12.25
CA LEU A 44 -7.74 5.21 -10.85
C LEU A 44 -7.69 6.63 -10.28
N PRO A 45 -8.12 6.83 -9.02
CA PRO A 45 -8.05 8.13 -8.36
C PRO A 45 -6.61 8.59 -8.07
N ILE A 46 -5.67 7.64 -7.95
CA ILE A 46 -4.23 7.89 -7.87
C ILE A 46 -3.47 6.86 -8.70
N ASN A 47 -2.32 7.27 -9.23
CA ASN A 47 -1.37 6.34 -9.84
C ASN A 47 -0.43 5.77 -8.79
N VAL A 48 -0.11 4.49 -8.91
CA VAL A 48 0.84 3.84 -8.00
C VAL A 48 2.25 4.40 -8.20
N GLU A 49 2.60 4.82 -9.41
CA GLU A 49 3.90 5.45 -9.70
C GLU A 49 4.05 6.78 -8.96
N ASP A 50 3.02 7.63 -8.98
CA ASP A 50 3.04 8.93 -8.28
C ASP A 50 3.09 8.73 -6.76
N ALA A 51 2.35 7.76 -6.24
CA ALA A 51 2.32 7.42 -4.81
C ALA A 51 3.61 6.73 -4.31
N ALA A 52 4.43 6.17 -5.21
CA ALA A 52 5.67 5.50 -4.86
C ALA A 52 6.89 6.43 -4.82
N ARG A 53 6.79 7.66 -5.33
CA ARG A 53 7.89 8.62 -5.33
C ARG A 53 8.19 9.12 -3.93
N SER A 54 9.47 9.29 -3.65
CA SER A 54 9.92 9.91 -2.40
C SER A 54 9.84 11.43 -2.47
N ASP A 55 9.66 12.08 -1.32
CA ASP A 55 9.71 13.55 -1.22
C ASP A 55 11.06 14.10 -1.72
N VAL A 56 12.15 13.38 -1.49
CA VAL A 56 13.50 13.75 -1.97
C VAL A 56 13.58 13.80 -3.50
N GLU A 57 12.92 12.87 -4.21
CA GLU A 57 12.87 12.89 -5.67
C GLU A 57 12.03 14.05 -6.19
N ILE A 58 10.92 14.36 -5.51
CA ILE A 58 10.05 15.50 -5.87
C ILE A 58 10.81 16.82 -5.68
N GLU A 59 11.50 17.00 -4.57
CA GLU A 59 12.31 18.20 -4.30
C GLU A 59 13.42 18.39 -5.32
N LYS A 60 14.11 17.31 -5.71
CA LYS A 60 15.14 17.34 -6.77
C LYS A 60 14.56 17.73 -8.13
N ALA A 61 13.40 17.19 -8.49
CA ALA A 61 12.73 17.54 -9.74
C ALA A 61 12.32 19.02 -9.76
N LEU A 62 11.79 19.54 -8.65
CA LEU A 62 11.45 20.95 -8.51
C LEU A 62 12.68 21.86 -8.69
N GLN A 63 13.84 21.47 -8.16
CA GLN A 63 15.11 22.19 -8.36
C GLN A 63 15.57 22.16 -9.82
N ALA A 64 15.25 21.10 -10.56
CA ALA A 64 15.53 20.97 -11.99
C ALA A 64 14.49 21.69 -12.89
N GLY A 65 13.49 22.35 -12.30
CA GLY A 65 12.41 23.04 -13.01
C GLY A 65 11.28 22.11 -13.49
N GLU A 66 11.27 20.84 -13.06
CA GLU A 66 10.23 19.86 -13.37
C GLU A 66 9.21 19.77 -12.22
N THR A 67 7.92 19.87 -12.54
CA THR A 67 6.86 19.72 -11.54
C THR A 67 6.29 18.31 -11.57
N LEU A 68 6.63 17.51 -10.56
CA LEU A 68 6.07 16.17 -10.36
C LEU A 68 4.82 16.23 -9.47
N VAL A 69 3.89 15.30 -9.71
CA VAL A 69 2.70 15.14 -8.87
C VAL A 69 3.12 14.62 -7.50
N ARG A 70 2.75 15.34 -6.44
CA ARG A 70 2.88 14.93 -5.04
C ARG A 70 1.52 14.44 -4.54
N VAL A 71 1.49 13.24 -3.97
CA VAL A 71 0.29 12.68 -3.35
C VAL A 71 0.32 13.02 -1.85
N ASN A 72 -0.72 13.68 -1.35
CA ASN A 72 -0.81 14.06 0.06
C ASN A 72 -1.26 12.88 0.92
N GLN A 73 -0.91 12.90 2.21
CA GLN A 73 -1.22 11.81 3.15
C GLN A 73 -2.71 11.43 3.18
N ASP A 74 -3.62 12.41 3.22
CA ASP A 74 -5.05 12.15 3.20
C ASP A 74 -5.49 11.42 1.92
N THR A 75 -4.83 11.71 0.79
CA THR A 75 -5.12 11.06 -0.48
C THR A 75 -4.62 9.61 -0.48
N HIS A 76 -3.46 9.33 0.14
CA HIS A 76 -2.99 7.97 0.38
C HIS A 76 -3.97 7.18 1.25
N LEU A 77 -4.43 7.77 2.37
CA LEU A 77 -5.33 7.10 3.31
C LEU A 77 -6.73 6.87 2.73
N ASN A 78 -7.29 7.85 2.01
CA ASN A 78 -8.58 7.70 1.34
C ASN A 78 -8.54 6.65 0.22
N ASN A 79 -7.37 6.39 -0.36
CA ASN A 79 -7.17 5.41 -1.42
C ASN A 79 -6.23 4.27 -0.99
N ARG A 80 -6.31 3.87 0.29
CA ARG A 80 -5.32 2.97 0.91
C ARG A 80 -5.11 1.66 0.16
N VAL A 81 -6.14 1.11 -0.47
CA VAL A 81 -6.04 -0.14 -1.26
C VAL A 81 -5.05 -0.01 -2.44
N LEU A 82 -4.96 1.16 -3.06
CA LEU A 82 -3.99 1.44 -4.13
C LEU A 82 -2.61 1.74 -3.56
N ASP A 83 -2.58 2.55 -2.50
CA ASP A 83 -1.34 2.94 -1.82
C ASP A 83 -0.57 1.72 -1.25
N LEU A 84 -1.30 0.73 -0.73
CA LEU A 84 -0.71 -0.53 -0.27
C LEU A 84 0.04 -1.31 -1.36
N ARG A 85 -0.11 -0.96 -2.64
CA ARG A 85 0.60 -1.62 -3.76
C ARG A 85 2.00 -1.04 -4.01
N THR A 86 2.35 0.08 -3.38
CA THR A 86 3.70 0.65 -3.53
C THR A 86 4.76 -0.30 -2.92
N PRO A 87 5.96 -0.40 -3.51
CA PRO A 87 7.02 -1.26 -2.97
C PRO A 87 7.38 -0.94 -1.52
N ALA A 88 7.35 0.35 -1.16
CA ALA A 88 7.62 0.81 0.21
C ALA A 88 6.57 0.29 1.20
N ASN A 89 5.27 0.47 0.94
CA ASN A 89 4.21 -0.05 1.82
C ASN A 89 4.24 -1.58 1.91
N GLN A 90 4.45 -2.28 0.79
CA GLN A 90 4.64 -3.74 0.80
C GLN A 90 5.81 -4.17 1.70
N GLY A 91 6.93 -3.44 1.66
CA GLY A 91 8.06 -3.65 2.56
C GLY A 91 7.70 -3.42 4.02
N ILE A 92 7.07 -2.28 4.34
CA ILE A 92 6.66 -1.91 5.70
C ILE A 92 5.77 -2.97 6.32
N PHE A 93 4.72 -3.43 5.63
CA PHE A 93 3.80 -4.42 6.18
C PHE A 93 4.42 -5.82 6.30
N ARG A 94 5.38 -6.18 5.43
CA ARG A 94 6.15 -7.41 5.59
C ARG A 94 7.03 -7.37 6.85
N ILE A 95 7.70 -6.25 7.09
CA ILE A 95 8.51 -6.06 8.30
C ILE A 95 7.61 -6.09 9.54
N GLN A 96 6.50 -5.34 9.53
CA GLN A 96 5.53 -5.32 10.62
C GLN A 96 5.01 -6.74 10.96
N ASN A 97 4.69 -7.54 9.93
CA ASN A 97 4.30 -8.93 10.12
C ASN A 97 5.41 -9.76 10.78
N GLN A 98 6.67 -9.58 10.36
CA GLN A 98 7.78 -10.31 10.97
C GLN A 98 8.05 -9.91 12.43
N VAL A 99 7.88 -8.63 12.78
CA VAL A 99 7.96 -8.19 14.18
C VAL A 99 6.98 -8.97 15.06
N GLY A 100 5.71 -9.07 14.65
CA GLY A 100 4.70 -9.83 15.39
C GLY A 100 4.98 -11.34 15.44
N ASN A 101 5.57 -11.90 14.39
CA ASN A 101 5.94 -13.31 14.37
C ASN A 101 7.10 -13.63 15.32
N ILE A 102 8.16 -12.83 15.27
CA ILE A 102 9.34 -13.01 16.13
C ILE A 102 8.96 -12.83 17.60
N PHE A 103 8.13 -11.82 17.91
CA PHE A 103 7.62 -11.60 19.27
C PHE A 103 6.89 -12.84 19.81
N ARG A 104 5.97 -13.42 19.02
CA ARG A 104 5.25 -14.64 19.42
C ARG A 104 6.18 -15.84 19.57
N GLN A 105 7.09 -16.04 18.62
CA GLN A 105 8.05 -17.14 18.65
C GLN A 105 8.91 -17.12 19.92
N PHE A 106 9.40 -15.95 20.30
CA PHE A 106 10.20 -15.77 21.52
C PHE A 106 9.40 -16.12 22.78
N LEU A 107 8.18 -15.61 22.92
CA LEU A 107 7.36 -15.89 24.09
C LEU A 107 6.96 -17.36 24.19
N ILE A 108 6.68 -18.00 23.06
CA ILE A 108 6.40 -19.44 23.00
C ILE A 108 7.64 -20.25 23.46
N SER A 109 8.86 -19.84 23.08
CA SER A 109 10.08 -20.52 23.57
C SER A 109 10.30 -20.38 25.07
N GLU A 110 9.79 -19.32 25.68
CA GLU A 110 9.81 -19.09 27.14
C GLU A 110 8.62 -19.76 27.87
N GLY A 111 7.78 -20.54 27.17
CA GLY A 111 6.66 -21.27 27.76
C GLY A 111 5.39 -20.44 27.97
N PHE A 112 5.27 -19.26 27.36
CA PHE A 112 4.04 -18.47 27.40
C PHE A 112 2.96 -19.05 26.48
N PHE A 113 1.69 -18.85 26.86
CA PHE A 113 0.52 -19.21 26.08
C PHE A 113 -0.16 -17.97 25.51
N GLU A 114 -0.44 -17.97 24.21
CA GLU A 114 -1.22 -16.91 23.56
C GLU A 114 -2.69 -16.97 24.02
N ILE A 115 -3.25 -15.82 24.40
CA ILE A 115 -4.65 -15.68 24.80
C ILE A 115 -5.37 -14.65 23.92
N HIS A 116 -6.67 -14.86 23.70
CA HIS A 116 -7.53 -13.90 23.01
C HIS A 116 -8.59 -13.36 23.97
N SER A 117 -8.38 -12.15 24.47
CA SER A 117 -9.33 -11.47 25.35
C SER A 117 -10.39 -10.69 24.55
N PRO A 118 -11.62 -10.54 25.09
CA PRO A 118 -12.65 -9.73 24.46
C PRO A 118 -12.21 -8.26 24.37
N LYS A 119 -12.56 -7.59 23.27
CA LYS A 119 -12.33 -6.15 23.06
C LYS A 119 -13.56 -5.30 23.30
N LEU A 120 -14.64 -5.93 23.77
CA LEU A 120 -15.88 -5.31 24.21
C LEU A 120 -16.07 -5.61 25.70
N ILE A 121 -16.19 -4.56 26.51
CA ILE A 121 -16.34 -4.64 27.96
C ILE A 121 -17.58 -3.86 28.42
N ALA A 122 -18.16 -4.24 29.56
CA ALA A 122 -19.40 -3.66 30.07
C ALA A 122 -19.22 -2.28 30.72
N GLY A 123 -17.99 -1.88 31.04
CA GLY A 123 -17.69 -0.60 31.68
C GLY A 123 -16.26 -0.15 31.36
N SER A 124 -15.95 1.11 31.64
CA SER A 124 -14.58 1.63 31.49
C SER A 124 -13.64 0.93 32.48
N SER A 125 -12.54 0.35 31.99
CA SER A 125 -11.60 -0.38 32.84
C SER A 125 -10.84 0.55 33.79
N GLU A 126 -10.52 1.78 33.38
CA GLU A 126 -9.89 2.82 34.21
C GLU A 126 -10.28 4.22 33.70
N GLY A 127 -10.49 5.19 34.60
CA GLY A 127 -10.99 6.55 34.27
C GLY A 127 -9.98 7.51 33.63
N GLY A 128 -8.84 7.02 33.16
CA GLY A 128 -7.72 7.85 32.66
C GLY A 128 -7.72 8.11 31.15
N ALA A 129 -8.58 7.45 30.38
CA ALA A 129 -8.65 7.58 28.93
C ALA A 129 -10.08 7.81 28.44
N THR A 130 -10.21 8.48 27.30
CA THR A 130 -11.49 8.60 26.58
C THR A 130 -11.91 7.22 26.08
N VAL A 131 -13.07 6.73 26.54
CA VAL A 131 -13.61 5.42 26.14
C VAL A 131 -14.56 5.53 24.96
N PHE A 132 -14.45 4.58 24.03
CA PHE A 132 -15.40 4.45 22.92
C PHE A 132 -16.63 3.66 23.38
N ARG A 133 -17.74 4.35 23.61
CA ARG A 133 -19.04 3.76 23.96
C ARG A 133 -19.81 3.38 22.70
N LEU A 134 -20.40 2.19 22.70
CA LEU A 134 -21.32 1.71 21.68
C LEU A 134 -22.58 1.11 22.31
N ASN A 135 -23.70 1.20 21.59
CA ASN A 135 -24.92 0.50 21.98
C ASN A 135 -24.81 -0.98 21.59
N TYR A 136 -24.84 -1.85 22.60
CA TYR A 136 -24.85 -3.29 22.44
C TYR A 136 -26.17 -3.85 22.96
N LYS A 137 -27.13 -4.06 22.04
CA LYS A 137 -28.46 -4.62 22.34
C LYS A 137 -29.25 -3.82 23.39
N GLY A 138 -29.16 -2.49 23.34
CA GLY A 138 -29.84 -1.62 24.30
C GLY A 138 -29.10 -1.40 25.61
N GLN A 139 -27.95 -2.05 25.80
CA GLN A 139 -27.02 -1.79 26.90
C GLN A 139 -25.76 -1.09 26.38
N ASP A 140 -25.04 -0.43 27.27
CA ASP A 140 -23.76 0.18 26.91
C ASP A 140 -22.65 -0.87 26.91
N ALA A 141 -21.83 -0.84 25.88
CA ALA A 141 -20.55 -1.53 25.84
C ALA A 141 -19.45 -0.55 25.44
N TYR A 142 -18.21 -0.92 25.76
CA TYR A 142 -17.04 -0.06 25.56
C TYR A 142 -15.94 -0.87 24.88
N LEU A 143 -15.15 -0.21 24.04
CA LEU A 143 -13.91 -0.81 23.52
C LEU A 143 -12.85 -0.80 24.62
N ALA A 144 -12.25 -1.97 24.85
CA ALA A 144 -11.18 -2.19 25.81
C ALA A 144 -9.82 -1.69 25.32
#